data_AF-A0A431M964-F1
#
_entry.id   AF-A0A431M964-F1
#
_cell.length_a   1.000
_cell.length_b   1.000
_cell.length_c   1.000
_cell.angle_alpha   90.00
_cell.angle_beta   90.00
_cell.angle_gamma   90.00
#
_symmetry.space_group_name_H-M   'P 1'
#
loop_
_entity.id
_entity.type
_entity.pdbx_description
1 polymer ?
#
loop_
_entity_poly.entity_id
_entity_poly.type
_entity_poly.pdbx_seq_one_letter_code
_entity_poly.pdbx_strand_id
1 'polypeptide(L)'
;MPQKNSSSASLPIRQEWIADVLNHLAKRTISQVETIDMYLMTLAGLLDSAQPQRPGKIGLRFWRDKSRPEGKIPYLFRWEKRLSGEWHAKPLSLKYLSGRNRKRGDFQPTAKEVSAVLKLISQLMVIRQKLLGGIGIMRRSITQRLNKSQTQVDDMALDLIAAQEEIKTHPYLRVLLRNRKSADDDSEKHCLETTKNVQ
;
A
#
# COMPACT_ATOMS: atom_id res chain seq x y z
N MET A 1 7.05 49.36 -8.47
CA MET A 1 6.12 48.50 -7.70
C MET A 1 5.50 47.50 -8.68
N PRO A 2 6.07 46.30 -8.87
CA PRO A 2 5.54 45.34 -9.84
C PRO A 2 4.38 44.54 -9.23
N GLN A 3 3.35 44.35 -10.05
CA GLN A 3 2.10 43.69 -9.71
C GLN A 3 2.33 42.20 -9.38
N LYS A 4 1.87 41.80 -8.19
CA LYS A 4 1.53 40.42 -7.86
C LYS A 4 0.36 39.99 -8.76
N ASN A 5 0.61 39.12 -9.73
CA ASN A 5 -0.47 38.37 -10.37
C ASN A 5 -0.28 36.87 -10.21
N SER A 6 -1.32 36.29 -9.61
CA SER A 6 -1.72 34.89 -9.58
C SER A 6 -0.70 33.89 -9.05
N SER A 7 -0.62 33.82 -7.72
CA SER A 7 -0.32 32.56 -7.04
C SER A 7 -1.30 31.49 -7.52
N SER A 8 -0.78 30.46 -8.19
CA SER A 8 -1.42 29.15 -8.32
C SER A 8 -1.62 28.56 -6.92
N ALA A 9 -2.70 28.95 -6.24
CA ALA A 9 -2.99 28.58 -4.87
C ALA A 9 -3.57 27.16 -4.79
N SER A 10 -2.64 26.20 -4.82
CA SER A 10 -2.52 25.09 -3.88
C SER A 10 -3.78 24.22 -3.62
N LEU A 11 -3.88 23.08 -4.32
CA LEU A 11 -4.56 21.87 -3.81
C LEU A 11 -3.63 20.77 -3.19
N PRO A 12 -2.49 21.06 -2.51
CA PRO A 12 -1.66 20.05 -1.85
C PRO A 12 -2.21 19.63 -0.47
N ILE A 13 -2.97 20.49 0.21
CA ILE A 13 -3.38 20.30 1.63
C ILE A 13 -4.23 19.04 1.84
N ARG A 14 -5.09 18.68 0.87
CA ARG A 14 -5.93 17.46 0.98
C ARG A 14 -5.17 16.17 0.69
N GLN A 15 -4.18 16.20 -0.20
CA GLN A 15 -3.44 14.99 -0.59
C GLN A 15 -2.42 14.59 0.49
N GLU A 16 -1.77 15.57 1.12
CA GLU A 16 -0.83 15.36 2.22
C GLU A 16 -1.53 14.75 3.45
N TRP A 17 -2.67 15.29 3.86
CA TRP A 17 -3.44 14.72 4.97
C TRP A 17 -3.89 13.27 4.71
N ILE A 18 -4.33 12.94 3.48
CA ILE A 18 -4.69 11.56 3.12
C ILE A 18 -3.46 10.66 3.24
N ALA A 19 -2.30 11.09 2.73
CA ALA A 19 -1.05 10.34 2.82
C ALA A 19 -0.65 10.08 4.28
N ASP A 20 -0.80 11.06 5.17
CA ASP A 20 -0.49 10.91 6.59
C ASP A 20 -1.41 9.93 7.30
N VAL A 21 -2.73 10.01 7.08
CA VAL A 21 -3.70 9.05 7.62
C VAL A 21 -3.36 7.63 7.16
N LEU A 22 -2.98 7.46 5.89
CA LEU A 22 -2.60 6.18 5.33
C LEU A 22 -1.30 5.64 5.91
N ASN A 23 -0.30 6.49 6.08
CA ASN A 23 0.95 6.13 6.72
C ASN A 23 0.71 5.70 8.17
N HIS A 24 -0.16 6.40 8.92
CA HIS A 24 -0.55 6.00 10.27
C HIS A 24 -1.29 4.66 10.30
N LEU A 25 -2.26 4.46 9.42
CA LEU A 25 -2.99 3.19 9.31
C LEU A 25 -2.08 2.03 8.90
N ALA A 26 -1.17 2.26 7.96
CA ALA A 26 -0.19 1.28 7.51
C ALA A 26 0.76 0.91 8.65
N LYS A 27 1.34 1.91 9.36
CA LYS A 27 2.19 1.68 10.54
C LYS A 27 1.48 0.87 11.61
N ARG A 28 0.24 1.23 11.95
CA ARG A 28 -0.57 0.49 12.93
C ARG A 28 -0.82 -0.95 12.49
N THR A 29 -1.14 -1.16 11.22
CA THR A 29 -1.40 -2.49 10.68
C THR A 29 -0.13 -3.35 10.64
N ILE A 30 1.02 -2.77 10.30
CA ILE A 30 2.32 -3.44 10.32
C ILE A 30 2.67 -3.87 11.74
N SER A 31 2.52 -2.98 12.73
CA SER A 31 2.75 -3.30 14.15
C SER A 31 1.85 -4.44 14.65
N GLN A 32 0.59 -4.48 14.22
CA GLN A 32 -0.31 -5.60 14.51
C GLN A 32 0.13 -6.90 13.86
N VAL A 33 0.63 -6.86 12.61
CA VAL A 33 1.19 -8.03 11.91
C VAL A 33 2.43 -8.54 12.63
N GLU A 34 3.34 -7.66 13.06
CA GLU A 34 4.53 -8.04 13.83
C GLU A 34 4.15 -8.71 15.15
N THR A 35 3.16 -8.16 15.85
CA THR A 35 2.61 -8.75 17.08
C THR A 35 2.06 -10.15 16.83
N ILE A 36 1.32 -10.35 15.73
CA ILE A 36 0.83 -11.67 15.33
C ILE A 36 2.00 -12.61 15.01
N ASP A 37 3.03 -12.13 14.31
CA ASP A 37 4.21 -12.94 13.95
C ASP A 37 4.98 -13.40 15.21
N MET A 38 5.08 -12.55 16.25
CA MET A 38 5.64 -12.95 17.55
C MET A 38 4.81 -14.05 18.23
N TYR A 39 3.48 -13.92 18.25
CA TYR A 39 2.61 -14.97 18.79
C TYR A 39 2.72 -16.27 18.01
N LEU A 40 2.80 -16.20 16.68
CA LEU A 40 3.01 -17.36 15.83
C LEU A 40 4.33 -18.08 16.14
N MET A 41 5.42 -17.34 16.36
CA MET A 41 6.71 -17.93 16.76
C MET A 41 6.64 -18.59 18.15
N THR A 42 5.95 -17.96 19.10
CA THR A 42 5.72 -18.55 20.43
C THR A 42 4.93 -19.85 20.35
N LEU A 43 3.84 -19.86 19.57
CA LEU A 43 3.02 -21.05 19.34
C LEU A 43 3.78 -22.13 18.56
N ALA A 44 4.73 -21.76 17.70
CA ALA A 44 5.59 -22.72 17.02
C ALA A 44 6.48 -23.48 18.01
N GLY A 45 7.05 -22.78 19.00
CA GLY A 45 7.82 -23.40 20.09
C GLY A 45 6.95 -24.35 20.93
N LEU A 46 5.75 -23.91 21.30
CA LEU A 46 4.79 -24.76 22.04
C LEU A 46 4.35 -25.99 21.23
N LEU A 47 4.14 -25.84 19.92
CA LEU A 47 3.89 -26.98 19.03
C LEU A 47 5.03 -27.97 19.06
N ASP A 48 6.27 -27.47 19.04
CA ASP A 48 7.46 -28.30 18.96
C ASP A 48 7.64 -29.13 20.24
N SER A 49 7.39 -28.52 21.41
CA SER A 49 7.47 -29.18 22.71
C SER A 49 6.32 -30.15 22.97
N ALA A 50 5.12 -29.86 22.47
CA ALA A 50 3.93 -30.70 22.70
C ALA A 50 3.86 -31.94 21.81
N GLN A 51 4.71 -32.06 20.77
CA GLN A 51 4.66 -33.18 19.82
C GLN A 51 5.84 -34.15 20.03
N PRO A 52 5.59 -35.47 19.89
CA PRO A 52 6.68 -36.44 19.77
C PRO A 52 7.65 -36.10 18.63
N GLN A 53 8.94 -36.35 18.84
CA GLN A 53 10.00 -36.20 17.83
C GLN A 53 9.99 -37.37 16.83
N ARG A 54 8.88 -37.55 16.11
CA ARG A 54 8.64 -38.69 15.20
C ARG A 54 8.07 -38.23 13.84
N PRO A 55 8.08 -39.09 12.80
CA PRO A 55 7.41 -38.80 11.54
C PRO A 55 5.94 -38.42 11.74
N GLY A 56 5.51 -37.34 11.09
CA GLY A 56 4.18 -36.77 11.26
C GLY A 56 4.13 -35.52 12.14
N LYS A 57 5.25 -35.10 12.74
CA LYS A 57 5.37 -33.84 13.47
C LYS A 57 5.00 -32.66 12.57
N ILE A 58 4.18 -31.76 13.11
CA ILE A 58 3.76 -30.53 12.45
C ILE A 58 4.69 -29.40 12.89
N GLY A 59 5.16 -28.60 11.95
CA GLY A 59 5.97 -27.42 12.21
C GLY A 59 5.39 -26.17 11.54
N LEU A 60 5.82 -25.01 12.05
CA LEU A 60 5.53 -23.70 11.47
C LEU A 60 6.87 -23.06 11.05
N ARG A 61 6.95 -22.56 9.80
CA ARG A 61 8.13 -21.81 9.32
C ARG A 61 7.71 -20.63 8.47
N PHE A 62 8.54 -19.59 8.49
CA PHE A 62 8.39 -18.41 7.64
C PHE A 62 9.20 -18.59 6.36
N TRP A 63 8.53 -18.86 5.24
CA TRP A 63 9.16 -19.00 3.93
C TRP A 63 8.87 -17.80 3.03
N ARG A 64 9.80 -17.50 2.13
CA ARG A 64 9.53 -16.54 1.04
C ARG A 64 8.62 -17.21 0.02
N ASP A 65 7.55 -16.52 -0.35
CA ASP A 65 6.70 -16.94 -1.44
C ASP A 65 7.24 -16.36 -2.75
N LYS A 66 7.45 -17.20 -3.77
CA LYS A 66 7.91 -16.72 -5.09
C LYS A 66 6.90 -15.78 -5.74
N SER A 67 5.60 -15.95 -5.44
CA SER A 67 4.52 -15.12 -5.98
C SER A 67 4.32 -13.80 -5.21
N ARG A 68 4.92 -13.66 -4.03
CA ARG A 68 4.82 -12.47 -3.18
C ARG A 68 6.22 -12.07 -2.71
N PRO A 69 6.92 -11.19 -3.45
CA PRO A 69 8.27 -10.75 -3.08
C PRO A 69 8.29 -9.98 -1.75
N GLU A 70 7.13 -9.49 -1.31
CA GLU A 70 6.90 -8.76 -0.07
C GLU A 70 6.91 -9.71 1.15
N GLY A 71 8.10 -10.17 1.53
CA GLY A 71 8.37 -10.73 2.85
C GLY A 71 8.20 -12.25 3.01
N LYS A 72 8.36 -12.72 4.25
CA LYS A 72 8.17 -14.12 4.61
C LYS A 72 6.73 -14.35 5.05
N ILE A 73 6.16 -15.48 4.63
CA ILE A 73 4.80 -15.90 4.98
C ILE A 73 4.91 -17.12 5.90
N PRO A 74 4.13 -17.18 7.00
CA PRO A 74 4.06 -18.37 7.82
C PRO A 74 3.42 -19.53 7.03
N TYR A 75 4.05 -20.70 7.07
CA TYR A 75 3.54 -21.95 6.50
C TYR A 75 3.59 -23.06 7.54
N LEU A 76 2.48 -23.76 7.67
CA LEU A 76 2.40 -25.00 8.40
C LEU A 76 2.79 -26.15 7.48
N PHE A 77 3.59 -27.08 7.99
CA PHE A 77 4.03 -28.26 7.25
C PHE A 77 4.06 -29.47 8.17
N ARG A 78 4.03 -30.66 7.58
CA ARG A 78 4.24 -31.93 8.27
C ARG A 78 5.54 -32.55 7.80
N TRP A 79 6.36 -33.01 8.74
CA TRP A 79 7.53 -33.82 8.43
C TRP A 79 7.11 -35.23 8.05
N GLU A 80 7.53 -35.67 6.89
CA GLU A 80 7.30 -37.01 6.37
C GLU A 80 8.63 -37.59 5.90
N LYS A 81 8.84 -38.88 6.16
CA LYS A 81 10.02 -39.60 5.66
C LYS A 81 9.63 -40.26 4.33
N ARG A 82 10.38 -39.99 3.26
CA ARG A 82 10.17 -40.63 1.94
C ARG A 82 10.66 -42.08 1.98
N LEU A 83 10.27 -42.86 0.98
CA LEU A 83 10.77 -44.23 0.79
C LEU A 83 12.30 -44.27 0.64
N SER A 84 12.89 -43.21 0.06
CA SER A 84 14.35 -43.01 -0.02
C SER A 84 15.04 -42.80 1.33
N GLY A 85 14.28 -42.66 2.42
CA GLY A 85 14.80 -42.33 3.75
C GLY A 85 14.95 -40.83 4.02
N GLU A 86 14.82 -39.98 3.01
CA GLU A 86 14.94 -38.52 3.13
C GLU A 86 13.75 -37.89 3.85
N TRP A 87 14.01 -36.85 4.63
CA TRP A 87 12.98 -36.03 5.27
C TRP A 87 12.46 -34.97 4.33
N HIS A 88 11.14 -34.83 4.25
CA HIS A 88 10.50 -33.77 3.49
C HIS A 88 9.42 -33.06 4.30
N ALA A 89 9.34 -31.75 4.10
CA ALA A 89 8.30 -30.91 4.67
C ALA A 89 7.13 -30.82 3.68
N LYS A 90 6.00 -31.44 4.02
CA LYS A 90 4.78 -31.36 3.22
C LYS A 90 3.91 -30.20 3.70
N PRO A 91 3.63 -29.18 2.88
CA PRO A 91 2.78 -28.06 3.26
C PRO A 91 1.38 -28.54 3.67
N LEU A 92 0.80 -27.91 4.70
CA LEU A 92 -0.54 -28.19 5.19
C LEU A 92 -1.48 -27.03 4.85
N SER A 93 -2.67 -27.36 4.39
CA SER A 93 -3.75 -26.38 4.20
C SER A 93 -4.41 -26.03 5.52
N LEU A 94 -4.70 -24.73 5.71
CA LEU A 94 -5.44 -24.19 6.85
C LEU A 94 -6.84 -24.78 7.02
N LYS A 95 -7.46 -25.27 5.93
CA LYS A 95 -8.91 -25.55 5.88
C LYS A 95 -9.39 -26.66 6.83
N TYR A 96 -8.52 -27.52 7.36
CA TYR A 96 -8.90 -28.59 8.29
C TYR A 96 -7.83 -28.87 9.35
N LEU A 97 -7.10 -27.83 9.76
CA LEU A 97 -5.83 -28.02 10.46
C LEU A 97 -5.99 -28.56 11.89
N SER A 98 -7.05 -28.16 12.60
CA SER A 98 -7.38 -28.66 13.95
C SER A 98 -7.73 -30.16 13.98
N GLY A 99 -8.26 -30.70 12.88
CA GLY A 99 -8.61 -32.12 12.74
C GLY A 99 -7.47 -33.01 12.27
N ARG A 100 -6.28 -32.46 12.01
CA ARG A 100 -5.10 -33.20 11.54
C ARG A 100 -4.25 -33.79 12.68
N ASN A 101 -4.64 -33.57 13.93
CA ASN A 101 -4.00 -34.22 15.07
C ASN A 101 -4.23 -35.74 14.99
N ARG A 102 -3.14 -36.51 15.10
CA ARG A 102 -3.24 -37.97 15.12
C ARG A 102 -3.86 -38.40 16.46
N LYS A 103 -5.13 -38.83 16.43
CA LYS A 103 -5.85 -39.38 17.60
C LYS A 103 -5.45 -40.82 17.96
N ARG A 104 -4.35 -41.32 17.40
CA ARG A 104 -3.83 -42.70 17.57
C ARG A 104 -2.30 -42.67 17.58
N GLY A 105 -1.68 -43.66 18.23
CA GLY A 105 -0.23 -43.75 18.39
C GLY A 105 0.33 -42.72 19.37
N ASP A 106 1.63 -42.42 19.28
CA ASP A 106 2.34 -41.58 20.27
C ASP A 106 1.85 -40.13 20.36
N PHE A 107 1.10 -39.68 19.36
CA PHE A 107 0.53 -38.33 19.32
C PHE A 107 -0.82 -38.23 20.04
N GLN A 108 -1.42 -39.37 20.45
CA GLN A 108 -2.73 -39.40 21.11
C GLN A 108 -2.73 -38.69 22.48
N PRO A 109 -1.71 -38.83 23.34
CA PRO A 109 -1.68 -38.16 24.64
C PRO A 109 -1.70 -36.63 24.53
N THR A 110 -1.02 -36.07 23.51
CA THR A 110 -0.92 -34.61 23.32
C THR A 110 -1.86 -34.07 22.25
N ALA A 111 -2.78 -34.90 21.75
CA ALA A 111 -3.61 -34.56 20.62
C ALA A 111 -4.53 -33.36 20.91
N LYS A 112 -5.00 -33.20 22.15
CA LYS A 112 -5.88 -32.10 22.54
C LYS A 112 -5.14 -30.77 22.54
N GLU A 113 -3.97 -30.74 23.16
CA GLU A 113 -3.08 -29.59 23.27
C GLU A 113 -2.62 -29.14 21.89
N VAL A 114 -2.14 -30.09 21.07
CA VAL A 114 -1.74 -29.82 19.69
C VAL A 114 -2.91 -29.26 18.87
N SER A 115 -4.12 -29.82 19.01
CA SER A 115 -5.30 -29.29 18.30
C SER A 115 -5.64 -27.86 18.70
N ALA A 116 -5.54 -27.53 20.00
CA ALA A 116 -5.77 -26.19 20.51
C ALA A 116 -4.75 -25.19 19.94
N VAL A 117 -3.46 -25.54 19.96
CA VAL A 117 -2.39 -24.71 19.38
C VAL A 117 -2.60 -24.51 17.88
N LEU A 118 -2.91 -25.58 17.13
CA LEU A 118 -3.16 -25.48 15.69
C LEU A 118 -4.39 -24.61 15.36
N LYS A 119 -5.42 -24.62 16.21
CA LYS A 119 -6.58 -23.74 16.07
C LYS A 119 -6.18 -22.27 16.22
N LEU A 120 -5.39 -21.93 17.24
CA LEU A 120 -4.89 -20.57 17.46
C LEU A 120 -3.98 -20.10 16.31
N ILE A 121 -3.03 -20.95 15.87
CA ILE A 121 -2.18 -20.63 14.73
C ILE A 121 -3.02 -20.35 13.48
N SER A 122 -4.02 -21.18 13.19
CA SER A 122 -4.91 -20.99 12.03
C SER A 122 -5.65 -19.65 12.10
N GLN A 123 -6.21 -19.30 13.28
CA GLN A 123 -6.89 -18.02 13.49
C GLN A 123 -5.94 -16.83 13.26
N LEU A 124 -4.75 -16.87 13.85
CA LEU A 124 -3.74 -15.81 13.72
C LEU A 124 -3.28 -15.65 12.27
N MET A 125 -3.03 -16.75 11.54
CA MET A 125 -2.66 -16.70 10.12
C MET A 125 -3.76 -16.07 9.27
N VAL A 126 -5.03 -16.38 9.55
CA VAL A 126 -6.18 -15.77 8.85
C VAL A 126 -6.27 -14.27 9.14
N ILE A 127 -6.11 -13.86 10.40
CA ILE A 127 -6.13 -12.43 10.78
C ILE A 127 -4.97 -11.69 10.09
N ARG A 128 -3.75 -12.24 10.14
CA ARG A 128 -2.58 -11.69 9.46
C ARG A 128 -2.83 -11.50 7.96
N GLN A 129 -3.39 -12.50 7.29
CA GLN A 129 -3.70 -12.43 5.87
C GLN A 129 -4.76 -11.35 5.56
N LYS A 130 -5.78 -11.21 6.42
CA LYS A 130 -6.81 -10.17 6.27
C LYS A 130 -6.21 -8.76 6.43
N LEU A 131 -5.35 -8.55 7.44
CA LEU A 131 -4.68 -7.26 7.67
C LEU A 131 -3.83 -6.85 6.46
N LEU A 132 -2.97 -7.75 5.97
CA LEU A 132 -2.14 -7.49 4.78
C LEU A 132 -2.99 -7.30 3.52
N GLY A 133 -4.07 -8.07 3.36
CA GLY A 133 -5.02 -7.90 2.27
C GLY A 133 -5.69 -6.53 2.27
N GLY A 134 -6.06 -6.03 3.45
CA GLY A 134 -6.64 -4.70 3.64
C GLY A 134 -5.69 -3.58 3.18
N ILE A 135 -4.41 -3.63 3.55
CA ILE A 135 -3.38 -2.70 3.07
C ILE A 135 -3.28 -2.75 1.55
N GLY A 136 -3.22 -3.95 0.97
CA GLY A 136 -3.11 -4.13 -0.48
C GLY A 136 -4.29 -3.54 -1.24
N ILE A 137 -5.52 -3.72 -0.74
CA ILE A 137 -6.73 -3.10 -1.31
C ILE A 137 -6.66 -1.58 -1.21
N MET A 138 -6.33 -1.07 -0.02
CA MET A 138 -6.24 0.37 0.24
C MET A 138 -5.24 1.02 -0.73
N ARG A 139 -4.01 0.50 -0.79
CA ARG A 139 -2.95 0.98 -1.70
C ARG A 139 -3.44 1.05 -3.15
N ARG A 140 -4.05 -0.03 -3.66
CA ARG A 140 -4.59 -0.07 -5.03
C ARG A 140 -5.67 0.98 -5.28
N SER A 141 -6.62 1.12 -4.36
CA SER A 141 -7.71 2.10 -4.48
C SER A 141 -7.20 3.53 -4.53
N ILE A 142 -6.14 3.85 -3.77
CA ILE A 142 -5.53 5.18 -3.76
C ILE A 142 -4.75 5.42 -5.03
N THR A 143 -3.91 4.47 -5.46
CA THR A 143 -3.19 4.57 -6.74
C THR A 143 -4.16 4.78 -7.90
N GLN A 144 -5.28 4.05 -7.94
CA GLN A 144 -6.32 4.25 -8.96
C GLN A 144 -6.93 5.65 -8.93
N ARG A 145 -7.26 6.18 -7.73
CA ARG A 145 -7.83 7.53 -7.59
C ARG A 145 -6.84 8.63 -7.97
N LEU A 146 -5.58 8.50 -7.55
CA LEU A 146 -4.51 9.43 -7.89
C LEU A 146 -4.28 9.45 -9.40
N ASN A 147 -4.15 8.27 -10.03
CA ASN A 147 -3.99 8.18 -11.48
C ASN A 147 -5.17 8.83 -12.22
N LYS A 148 -6.42 8.55 -11.81
CA LYS A 148 -7.60 9.15 -12.44
C LYS A 148 -7.63 10.68 -12.28
N SER A 149 -7.27 11.20 -11.10
CA SER A 149 -7.20 12.64 -10.87
C SER A 149 -6.10 13.29 -11.70
N GLN A 150 -4.96 12.61 -11.88
CA GLN A 150 -3.87 13.11 -12.71
C GLN A 150 -4.28 13.19 -14.17
N THR A 151 -4.92 12.14 -14.70
CA THR A 151 -5.41 12.15 -16.10
C THR A 151 -6.40 13.27 -16.33
N GLN A 152 -7.31 13.54 -15.39
CA GLN A 152 -8.25 14.68 -15.50
C GLN A 152 -7.55 16.03 -15.53
N VAL A 153 -6.49 16.21 -14.73
CA VAL A 153 -5.69 17.45 -14.74
C VAL A 153 -4.92 17.58 -16.04
N ASP A 154 -4.35 16.48 -16.55
CA ASP A 154 -3.62 16.46 -17.81
C ASP A 154 -4.55 16.76 -19.00
N ASP A 155 -5.76 16.20 -19.01
CA ASP A 155 -6.80 16.48 -20.01
C ASP A 155 -7.21 17.97 -19.97
N MET A 156 -7.47 18.52 -18.78
CA MET A 156 -7.78 19.95 -18.62
C MET A 156 -6.62 20.85 -19.07
N ALA A 157 -5.37 20.43 -18.83
CA ALA A 157 -4.20 21.18 -19.28
C ALA A 157 -4.08 21.18 -20.81
N LEU A 158 -4.37 20.05 -21.47
CA LEU A 158 -4.42 19.96 -22.92
C LEU A 158 -5.53 20.85 -23.50
N ASP A 159 -6.72 20.86 -22.90
CA ASP A 159 -7.83 21.74 -23.29
C ASP A 159 -7.44 23.23 -23.16
N LEU A 160 -6.76 23.58 -22.07
CA LEU A 160 -6.25 24.94 -21.83
C LEU A 160 -5.21 25.35 -22.88
N ILE A 161 -4.29 24.46 -23.25
CA ILE A 161 -3.30 24.71 -24.29
C ILE A 161 -3.98 24.89 -25.64
N ALA A 162 -4.94 24.03 -25.98
CA ALA A 162 -5.71 24.12 -27.22
C ALA A 162 -6.48 25.45 -27.30
N ALA A 163 -7.17 25.83 -26.21
CA ALA A 163 -7.87 27.12 -26.13
C ALA A 163 -6.93 28.32 -26.24
N GLN A 164 -5.74 28.27 -25.63
CA GLN A 164 -4.73 29.32 -25.79
C GLN A 164 -4.25 29.44 -27.24
N GLU A 165 -4.04 28.33 -27.93
CA GLU A 165 -3.57 28.33 -29.31
C GLU A 165 -4.67 28.81 -30.27
N GLU A 166 -5.93 28.47 -30.00
CA GLU A 166 -7.09 29.02 -30.70
C GLU A 166 -7.19 30.54 -30.51
N ILE A 167 -7.05 31.04 -29.29
CA ILE A 167 -7.05 32.49 -29.00
C ILE A 167 -5.92 33.22 -29.74
N LYS A 168 -4.72 32.63 -29.82
CA LYS A 168 -3.57 33.21 -30.55
C LYS A 168 -3.76 33.23 -32.06
N THR A 169 -4.46 32.23 -32.61
CA THR A 169 -4.67 32.06 -34.06
C THR A 169 -5.94 32.75 -34.55
N HIS A 170 -6.90 33.04 -33.67
CA HIS A 170 -8.17 33.68 -34.03
C HIS A 170 -7.95 35.16 -34.44
N PRO A 171 -8.24 35.56 -35.69
CA PRO A 171 -7.83 36.86 -36.25
C PRO A 171 -8.41 38.06 -35.50
N TYR A 172 -9.66 37.99 -35.07
CA TYR A 172 -10.31 39.07 -34.31
C TYR A 172 -9.74 39.25 -32.89
N LEU A 173 -9.52 38.15 -32.15
CA LEU A 173 -8.94 38.18 -30.80
C LEU A 173 -7.49 38.65 -30.83
N ARG A 174 -6.75 38.31 -31.89
CA ARG A 174 -5.37 38.76 -32.10
C ARG A 174 -5.27 40.29 -32.20
N VAL A 175 -6.22 40.94 -32.87
CA VAL A 175 -6.31 42.41 -32.97
C VAL A 175 -6.63 43.03 -31.61
N LEU A 176 -7.61 42.48 -30.88
CA LEU A 176 -7.97 42.96 -29.54
C LEU A 176 -6.82 42.82 -28.54
N LEU A 177 -6.10 41.69 -28.56
CA LEU A 177 -4.93 41.46 -27.70
C LEU A 177 -3.78 42.40 -28.05
N ARG A 178 -3.56 42.70 -29.34
CA ARG A 178 -2.55 43.66 -29.79
C ARG A 178 -2.86 45.06 -29.27
N ASN A 179 -4.11 45.50 -29.41
CA ASN A 179 -4.57 46.82 -28.97
C ASN A 179 -4.46 47.01 -27.45
N ARG A 180 -4.74 45.95 -26.68
CA ARG A 180 -4.60 45.96 -25.22
C ARG A 180 -3.15 46.06 -24.77
N LYS A 181 -2.24 45.34 -25.43
CA LYS A 181 -0.81 45.37 -25.11
C LYS A 181 -0.18 46.75 -25.36
N SER A 182 -0.58 47.42 -26.44
CA SER A 182 -0.20 48.81 -26.69
C SER A 182 -0.75 49.80 -25.65
N ALA A 183 -1.96 49.57 -25.13
CA ALA A 183 -2.52 50.42 -24.07
C ALA A 183 -1.80 50.26 -22.72
N ASP A 184 -1.34 49.05 -22.40
CA ASP A 184 -0.55 48.78 -21.19
C ASP A 184 0.88 49.35 -21.31
N ASP A 185 1.52 49.24 -22.47
CA ASP A 185 2.85 49.82 -22.74
C ASP A 185 2.84 51.37 -22.70
N ASP A 186 1.74 52.00 -23.14
CA ASP A 186 1.56 53.45 -23.08
C ASP A 186 1.25 53.94 -21.64
N SER A 187 0.57 53.12 -20.83
CA SER A 187 0.32 53.37 -19.40
C SER A 187 1.60 53.30 -18.56
N GLU A 188 2.49 52.33 -18.83
CA GLU A 188 3.79 52.23 -18.14
C GLU A 188 4.73 53.39 -18.48
N LYS A 189 4.74 53.85 -19.74
CA LYS A 189 5.52 55.04 -20.14
C LYS A 189 4.99 56.32 -19.48
N HIS A 190 3.67 56.48 -19.41
CA HIS A 190 3.06 57.64 -18.79
C HIS A 190 3.32 57.69 -17.27
N CYS A 191 3.47 56.56 -16.57
CA CYS A 191 3.86 56.53 -15.15
C CYS A 191 5.35 56.86 -14.90
N LEU A 192 6.23 56.53 -15.85
CA LEU A 192 7.67 56.82 -15.75
C LEU A 192 8.02 58.27 -16.06
N GLU A 193 7.16 58.99 -16.80
CA GLU A 193 7.33 60.43 -17.07
C GLU A 193 6.81 61.30 -15.92
N THR A 194 5.73 60.93 -15.22
CA THR A 194 5.24 61.69 -14.06
C THR A 194 6.19 61.64 -12.86
N THR A 195 7.04 60.62 -12.75
CA THR A 195 8.02 60.48 -11.67
C THR A 195 9.32 61.26 -11.90
N LYS A 196 9.55 61.79 -13.12
CA LYS A 196 10.73 62.64 -13.43
C LYS A 196 10.49 64.14 -13.26
N ASN A 197 9.25 64.58 -13.07
CA ASN A 197 8.87 65.99 -12.88
C ASN A 197 8.61 66.38 -11.42
N VAL A 198 9.06 65.57 -10.46
CA VAL A 198 9.02 65.89 -9.01
C VAL A 198 10.44 65.97 -8.49
N GLN A 199 11.17 67.00 -8.91
CA GLN A 199 12.42 67.50 -8.28
C GLN A 199 12.47 69.01 -8.40
#